data_AF-B7IGX0-F1
#
_entry.id   AF-B7IGX0-F1
#
_cell.length_a   1.000
_cell.length_b   1.000
_cell.length_c   1.000
_cell.angle_alpha   90.00
_cell.angle_beta   90.00
_cell.angle_gamma   90.00
#
_symmetry.space_group_name_H-M   'P 1'
#
loop_
_entity.id
_entity.type
_entity.pdbx_description
1 polymer ?
#
loop_
_entity_poly.entity_id
_entity_poly.type
_entity_poly.pdbx_seq_one_letter_code
_entity_poly.pdbx_strand_id
1 'polypeptide(L)'
;MDIYKTYKDEVKNITGRYFKKYGYKISSYEDLEQTVWYILLSGVKKFDGRGDLKKFLLSFIKHKLISILKYNRKPPYCQDSPFTPLTSEYISIDDSKSKYFREIHGEYD
;
A
#
# COMPACT_ATOMS: atom_id res chain seq x y z
N MET A 1 -1.81 8.05 23.17
CA MET A 1 -1.86 6.63 22.77
C MET A 1 -0.53 6.26 22.15
N ASP A 2 0.13 5.20 22.64
CA ASP A 2 1.39 4.71 22.05
C ASP A 2 1.04 3.86 20.81
N ILE A 3 1.07 4.47 19.64
CA ILE A 3 0.67 3.85 18.37
C ILE A 3 1.47 2.58 18.10
N TYR A 4 2.78 2.62 18.36
CA TYR A 4 3.67 1.50 18.10
C TYR A 4 3.31 0.30 18.98
N LYS A 5 3.22 0.50 20.30
CA LYS A 5 2.84 -0.60 21.22
C LYS A 5 1.45 -1.15 20.92
N THR A 6 0.53 -0.30 20.46
CA THR A 6 -0.86 -0.71 20.23
C THR A 6 -1.02 -1.56 18.98
N TYR A 7 -0.25 -1.31 17.92
CA TYR A 7 -0.50 -1.91 16.61
C TYR A 7 0.65 -2.75 16.04
N LYS A 8 1.79 -2.86 16.74
CA LYS A 8 2.95 -3.62 16.24
C LYS A 8 2.60 -5.04 15.80
N ASP A 9 1.72 -5.72 16.53
CA ASP A 9 1.38 -7.12 16.27
C ASP A 9 0.41 -7.21 15.08
N GLU A 10 -0.57 -6.31 14.98
CA GLU A 10 -1.41 -6.17 13.79
C GLU A 10 -0.59 -5.85 12.53
N VAL A 11 0.37 -4.92 12.62
CA VAL A 11 1.22 -4.56 11.48
C VAL A 11 2.05 -5.77 11.04
N LYS A 12 2.68 -6.49 11.96
CA LYS A 12 3.42 -7.73 11.63
C LYS A 12 2.51 -8.79 10.99
N ASN A 13 1.33 -9.00 11.55
CA ASN A 13 0.38 -9.99 11.03
C ASN A 13 -0.12 -9.63 9.62
N ILE A 14 -0.42 -8.35 9.37
CA ILE A 14 -0.82 -7.85 8.06
C ILE A 14 0.33 -8.01 7.07
N THR A 15 1.53 -7.57 7.44
CA THR A 15 2.73 -7.64 6.61
C THR A 15 3.00 -9.08 6.20
N GLY A 16 3.10 -10.01 7.15
CA GLY A 16 3.30 -11.43 6.86
C GLY A 16 2.25 -12.04 5.94
N ARG A 17 0.96 -11.70 6.15
CA ARG A 17 -0.13 -12.17 5.30
C ARG A 17 0.01 -11.68 3.86
N TYR A 18 0.31 -10.41 3.64
CA TYR A 18 0.41 -9.84 2.30
C TYR A 18 1.73 -10.22 1.62
N PHE A 19 2.83 -10.32 2.37
CA PHE A 19 4.11 -10.81 1.86
C PHE A 19 3.98 -12.25 1.36
N LYS A 20 3.32 -13.14 2.12
CA LYS A 20 3.06 -14.52 1.66
C LYS A 20 2.24 -14.57 0.37
N LYS A 21 1.29 -13.65 0.19
CA LYS A 21 0.38 -13.65 -0.96
C LYS A 21 0.95 -12.95 -2.20
N TYR A 22 1.71 -11.88 -2.01
CA TYR A 22 2.19 -10.99 -3.08
C TYR A 22 3.72 -10.91 -3.15
N GLY A 23 4.44 -11.77 -2.43
CA GLY A 23 5.90 -11.71 -2.27
C GLY A 23 6.65 -11.68 -3.60
N TYR A 24 6.11 -12.33 -4.63
CA TYR A 24 6.65 -12.29 -6.00
C TYR A 24 6.70 -10.89 -6.64
N LYS A 25 5.94 -9.92 -6.10
CA LYS A 25 5.96 -8.51 -6.53
C LYS A 25 6.65 -7.60 -5.54
N ILE A 26 6.89 -8.06 -4.31
CA ILE A 26 7.33 -7.23 -3.21
C ILE A 26 8.86 -7.23 -3.17
N SER A 27 9.45 -6.05 -3.07
CA SER A 27 10.91 -5.86 -3.02
C SER A 27 11.54 -6.50 -1.78
N SER A 28 10.99 -6.23 -0.61
CA SER A 28 11.45 -6.72 0.68
C SER A 28 10.31 -6.76 1.70
N TYR A 29 10.45 -7.57 2.73
CA TYR A 29 9.47 -7.64 3.81
C TYR A 29 9.44 -6.31 4.59
N GLU A 30 10.61 -5.72 4.79
CA GLU A 30 10.84 -4.47 5.50
C GLU A 30 10.16 -3.28 4.80
N ASP A 31 10.27 -3.16 3.48
CA ASP A 31 9.59 -2.13 2.70
C ASP A 31 8.06 -2.26 2.79
N LEU A 32 7.56 -3.49 2.79
CA LEU A 32 6.14 -3.75 3.00
C LEU A 32 5.71 -3.34 4.40
N GLU A 33 6.49 -3.69 5.43
CA GLU A 33 6.19 -3.33 6.82
C GLU A 33 6.16 -1.81 7.01
N GLN A 34 7.16 -1.10 6.49
CA GLN A 34 7.22 0.36 6.51
C GLN A 34 6.03 0.99 5.76
N THR A 35 5.64 0.40 4.63
CA THR A 35 4.44 0.82 3.89
C THR A 35 3.16 0.62 4.71
N VAL A 36 3.02 -0.50 5.43
CA VAL A 36 1.86 -0.75 6.30
C VAL A 36 1.81 0.27 7.44
N TRP A 37 2.94 0.55 8.08
CA TRP A 37 3.05 1.60 9.12
C TRP A 37 2.65 2.97 8.60
N TYR A 38 3.15 3.35 7.42
CA TYR A 38 2.82 4.62 6.79
C TYR A 38 1.31 4.76 6.52
N ILE A 39 0.68 3.72 5.99
CA ILE A 39 -0.77 3.71 5.74
C ILE A 39 -1.54 3.80 7.07
N LEU A 40 -1.09 3.11 8.11
CA LEU A 40 -1.69 3.16 9.44
C LEU A 40 -1.65 4.59 10.01
N LEU A 41 -0.48 5.23 10.01
CA LEU A 41 -0.31 6.60 10.50
C LEU A 41 -1.16 7.60 9.70
N SER A 42 -1.23 7.42 8.38
CA SER A 42 -2.11 8.20 7.50
C SER A 42 -3.58 8.02 7.86
N GLY A 43 -3.99 6.80 8.20
CA GLY A 43 -5.33 6.48 8.67
C GLY A 43 -5.64 7.18 10.00
N VAL A 44 -4.73 7.10 10.99
CA VAL A 44 -4.90 7.75 12.30
C VAL A 44 -5.11 9.26 12.13
N LYS A 45 -4.31 9.91 11.29
CA LYS A 45 -4.44 11.35 11.02
C LYS A 45 -5.75 11.72 10.32
N LYS A 46 -6.35 10.79 9.57
CA LYS A 46 -7.58 11.01 8.80
C LYS A 46 -8.85 10.68 9.57
N PHE A 47 -8.74 9.96 10.68
CA PHE A 47 -9.90 9.58 11.48
C PHE A 47 -10.56 10.82 12.08
N ASP A 48 -11.87 10.95 11.87
CA ASP A 48 -12.68 12.12 12.27
C ASP A 48 -13.28 11.99 13.68
N GLY A 49 -12.94 10.92 14.40
CA GLY A 49 -13.44 10.63 15.74
C GLY A 49 -14.72 9.80 15.78
N ARG A 50 -15.34 9.48 14.64
CA ARG A 50 -16.62 8.76 14.60
C ARG A 50 -16.43 7.26 14.44
N GLY A 51 -17.05 6.49 15.34
CA GLY A 51 -17.04 5.03 15.30
C GLY A 51 -15.78 4.41 15.90
N ASP A 52 -15.48 3.18 15.50
CA ASP A 52 -14.36 2.40 16.04
C ASP A 52 -13.09 2.62 15.21
N LEU A 53 -12.09 3.27 15.83
CA LEU A 53 -10.81 3.57 15.19
C LEU A 53 -10.11 2.30 14.65
N LYS A 54 -10.13 1.20 15.40
CA LYS A 54 -9.43 -0.03 15.00
C LYS A 54 -10.05 -0.63 13.74
N LYS A 55 -11.37 -0.73 13.67
CA LYS A 55 -12.11 -1.21 12.48
C LYS A 55 -11.88 -0.29 11.28
N PHE A 56 -11.89 1.03 11.51
CA PHE A 56 -11.56 2.00 10.47
C PHE A 56 -10.16 1.77 9.91
N LEU A 57 -9.14 1.69 10.78
CA LEU A 57 -7.74 1.49 10.37
C LEU A 57 -7.54 0.17 9.62
N LEU A 58 -8.12 -0.93 10.10
CA LEU A 58 -8.00 -2.23 9.43
C LEU A 58 -8.61 -2.19 8.02
N SER A 59 -9.77 -1.56 7.86
CA SER A 59 -10.41 -1.36 6.55
C SER A 59 -9.58 -0.46 5.64
N PHE A 60 -9.08 0.65 6.18
CA PHE A 60 -8.25 1.62 5.47
C PHE A 60 -6.95 0.99 4.96
N ILE A 61 -6.22 0.27 5.82
CA ILE A 61 -5.00 -0.46 5.48
C ILE A 61 -5.28 -1.48 4.38
N LYS A 62 -6.33 -2.30 4.53
CA LYS A 62 -6.72 -3.30 3.53
C LYS A 62 -6.94 -2.67 2.16
N HIS A 63 -7.74 -1.62 2.07
CA HIS A 63 -8.05 -1.00 0.78
C HIS A 63 -6.82 -0.35 0.13
N LYS A 64 -5.96 0.30 0.91
CA LYS A 64 -4.75 0.93 0.39
C LYS A 64 -3.69 -0.10 -0.02
N LEU A 65 -3.50 -1.16 0.76
CA LEU A 65 -2.60 -2.26 0.36
C LEU A 65 -3.08 -2.97 -0.91
N ILE A 66 -4.39 -3.20 -1.05
CA ILE A 66 -4.92 -3.76 -2.31
C ILE A 66 -4.65 -2.80 -3.48
N SER A 67 -4.86 -1.49 -3.29
CA SER A 67 -4.54 -0.48 -4.30
C SER A 67 -3.07 -0.56 -4.75
N ILE A 68 -2.14 -0.71 -3.81
CA ILE A 68 -0.70 -0.78 -4.10
C ILE A 68 -0.35 -2.13 -4.74
N LEU A 69 -0.66 -3.24 -4.07
CA LEU A 69 -0.16 -4.58 -4.44
C LEU A 69 -0.88 -5.20 -5.63
N LYS A 70 -2.16 -4.89 -5.82
CA LYS A 70 -2.96 -5.44 -6.93
C LYS A 70 -2.94 -4.52 -8.15
N TYR A 71 -3.04 -3.22 -7.93
CA TYR A 71 -3.21 -2.23 -9.00
C TYR A 71 -1.97 -1.38 -9.25
N ASN A 72 -0.83 -1.73 -8.64
CA ASN A 72 0.47 -1.06 -8.82
C ASN A 72 0.40 0.46 -8.61
N ARG A 73 -0.49 0.93 -7.73
CA ARG A 73 -0.65 2.36 -7.44
C ARG A 73 0.34 2.81 -6.38
N LYS A 74 0.69 4.09 -6.42
CA LYS A 74 1.52 4.73 -5.39
C LYS A 74 0.84 4.69 -4.02
N PRO A 75 1.62 4.63 -2.92
CA PRO A 75 1.09 4.81 -1.57
C PRO A 75 0.31 6.12 -1.42
N PRO A 76 -0.71 6.17 -0.53
CA PRO A 76 -1.58 7.33 -0.42
C PRO A 76 -0.80 8.57 0.04
N TYR A 77 -1.10 9.75 -0.52
CA TYR A 77 -0.52 11.05 -0.10
C TYR A 77 0.99 11.21 -0.29
N CYS A 78 1.58 10.40 -1.18
CA CYS A 78 2.98 10.54 -1.61
C CYS A 78 3.03 11.20 -2.99
N GLN A 79 3.82 12.27 -3.15
CA GLN A 79 4.18 12.82 -4.46
C GLN A 79 5.28 11.95 -5.09
N ASP A 80 6.34 11.70 -4.32
CA ASP A 80 7.41 10.75 -4.59
C ASP A 80 7.23 9.51 -3.71
N SER A 81 7.52 8.30 -4.21
CA SER A 81 7.31 7.06 -3.44
C SER A 81 8.39 6.94 -2.35
N PRO A 82 8.09 7.18 -1.06
CA PRO A 82 9.11 7.17 0.00
C PRO A 82 9.60 5.75 0.30
N PHE A 83 8.81 4.75 -0.08
CA PHE A 83 9.13 3.32 0.02
C PHE A 83 8.88 2.68 -1.33
N THR A 84 9.61 1.61 -1.62
CA THR A 84 9.49 0.88 -2.88
C THR A 84 8.95 -0.51 -2.59
N PRO A 85 7.68 -0.68 -2.14
CA PRO A 85 7.16 -1.98 -1.73
C PRO A 85 7.00 -2.95 -2.89
N LEU A 86 7.15 -2.49 -4.13
CA LEU A 86 7.06 -3.30 -5.34
C LEU A 86 8.41 -3.32 -6.04
N THR A 87 8.78 -4.45 -6.66
CA THR A 87 9.95 -4.52 -7.53
C THR A 87 9.79 -3.58 -8.74
N SER A 88 10.91 -3.02 -9.22
CA SER A 88 10.96 -1.95 -10.23
C SER A 88 10.19 -2.25 -11.52
N GLU A 89 10.15 -3.52 -11.91
CA GLU A 89 9.42 -4.02 -13.09
C GLU A 89 7.90 -3.85 -12.98
N TYR A 90 7.38 -3.67 -11.76
CA TYR A 90 5.96 -3.50 -11.48
C TYR A 90 5.54 -2.04 -11.26
N ILE A 91 6.45 -1.08 -11.43
CA ILE A 91 6.17 0.35 -11.27
C ILE A 91 5.39 0.88 -12.48
N SER A 92 4.07 0.72 -12.36
CA SER A 92 2.95 1.43 -12.98
C SER A 92 2.45 1.03 -14.38
N ILE A 93 1.12 0.82 -14.41
CA ILE A 93 0.24 0.87 -15.58
C ILE A 93 -0.23 2.33 -15.80
N ASP A 94 -0.08 3.22 -14.82
CA ASP A 94 -0.48 4.65 -14.92
C ASP A 94 0.65 5.56 -15.45
N ASP A 95 1.81 5.02 -15.84
CA ASP A 95 2.76 5.77 -16.66
C ASP A 95 2.21 5.84 -18.08
N SER A 96 1.85 7.03 -18.55
CA SER A 96 1.45 7.30 -19.95
C SER A 96 2.45 6.77 -21.00
N LYS A 97 3.68 6.46 -20.59
CA LYS A 97 4.72 5.86 -21.44
C LYS A 97 4.81 4.33 -21.32
N SER A 98 4.07 3.71 -20.40
CA SER A 98 4.03 2.25 -20.21
C SER A 98 3.36 1.58 -21.40
N LYS A 99 4.04 0.58 -21.99
CA LYS A 99 3.51 -0.26 -23.07
C LYS A 99 2.13 -0.87 -22.72
N TYR A 100 1.95 -1.22 -21.45
CA TYR A 100 0.72 -1.83 -20.94
C TYR A 100 -0.46 -0.85 -20.86
N PHE A 101 -0.19 0.46 -20.62
CA PHE A 101 -1.21 1.50 -20.65
C PHE A 101 -1.75 1.70 -22.07
N ARG A 102 -0.85 1.73 -23.06
CA ARG A 102 -1.20 1.88 -24.48
C ARG A 102 -2.00 0.68 -25.01
N GLU A 103 -1.61 -0.53 -24.62
CA GLU A 103 -2.32 -1.76 -25.01
C GLU A 103 -3.73 -1.88 -24.42
N ILE A 104 -3.96 -1.40 -23.19
CA ILE A 104 -5.29 -1.44 -22.54
C ILE A 104 -6.20 -0.30 -22.99
N HIS A 105 -5.65 0.89 -23.24
CA HIS A 105 -6.43 2.09 -23.58
C HIS A 105 -6.56 2.37 -25.08
N GLY A 106 -5.98 1.54 -25.94
CA GLY A 106 -6.36 1.46 -27.35
C GLY A 106 -6.02 2.70 -28.18
N GLU A 107 -4.84 3.27 -28.01
CA GLU A 107 -4.29 4.17 -29.04
C GLU A 107 -3.52 3.31 -30.05
N TYR A 108 -4.22 2.94 -31.14
CA TYR A 108 -3.54 2.57 -32.38
C TYR A 108 -3.07 3.87 -33.05
N ASP A 109 -1.78 3.92 -33.40
CA ASP A 109 -1.15 5.01 -34.16
C ASP A 109 -1.95 5.41 -35.42
#